data_AF-A0A9Q3ZBR8-F1
#
_entry.id   AF-A0A9Q3ZBR8-F1
#
_cell.length_a   1.000
_cell.length_b   1.000
_cell.length_c   1.000
_cell.angle_alpha   90.00
_cell.angle_beta   90.00
_cell.angle_gamma   90.00
#
_symmetry.space_group_name_H-M   'P 1'
#
loop_
_entity.id
_entity.type
_entity.pdbx_description
1 polymer ?
#
loop_
_entity_poly.entity_id
_entity_poly.type
_entity_poly.pdbx_seq_one_letter_code
_entity_poly.pdbx_strand_id
1 'polypeptide(L)'
;MGDVTNGQWAVDSEIVDKLRQAYTGALTDILDGLGYVKQSLSGDFLFEDPGMRMVGPAYPVECVPNPLAVSHGKSARGLFEMLSSVPADHIAVVQMNGIDASIFGDLSITALQARGAAGAVIDGGARDLHSVHEMGFPVISRFVRPQGFIQRGDWVTWGKEPVHIEGVRIAPGDYLVADASGVVIVPREVAAKVADEAVEVAVKEEALRDAVRSGMSPLEAFDRYLVNGEKRELSSSPGGARAVQSGDSGCCGERKAAQQAERAQVSAPALTPARPAGVRAGARPYQGRVAEGDLTRRAGVEQLEERGVDVIALREKLIDAAAAEFTTYYYYTVLRHFLAGKEDYKAIAEDARLEDRSHFELITPRIFELGGTIPFDIRDFADRAGCPDAYLPNTNNGRMTWGNDGDDATSPANSVEILTVLLEAERCAVRSWWEICDMTFGKDPRTYELAMRILNEEIEHEAWFIELLSMERDGVARPSGHFKRGEIGDAPWSRNKPFGHP
;
A
#
# COMPACT_ATOMS: atom_id res chain seq x y z
N MET A 1 -15.26 -22.15 27.35
CA MET A 1 -13.99 -22.63 26.77
C MET A 1 -14.34 -23.71 25.76
N GLY A 2 -14.36 -23.37 24.47
CA GLY A 2 -14.66 -24.32 23.39
C GLY A 2 -13.58 -25.38 23.26
N ASP A 3 -14.02 -26.61 23.03
CA ASP A 3 -13.22 -27.84 22.95
C ASP A 3 -12.31 -27.81 21.71
N VAL A 4 -10.99 -27.82 21.92
CA VAL A 4 -10.00 -27.85 20.84
C VAL A 4 -9.80 -29.30 20.43
N THR A 5 -10.69 -29.81 19.57
CA THR A 5 -10.50 -31.14 18.99
C THR A 5 -9.51 -31.04 17.82
N ASN A 6 -8.38 -31.77 17.90
CA ASN A 6 -7.34 -31.87 16.85
C ASN A 6 -6.66 -30.56 16.42
N GLY A 7 -6.56 -29.55 17.30
CA GLY A 7 -5.93 -28.26 16.95
C GLY A 7 -6.73 -27.45 15.93
N GLN A 8 -7.98 -27.85 15.66
CA GLN A 8 -8.94 -27.08 14.88
C GLN A 8 -9.88 -26.35 15.84
N TRP A 9 -10.03 -25.05 15.63
CA TRP A 9 -10.92 -24.23 16.43
C TRP A 9 -12.36 -24.47 15.97
N ALA A 10 -13.19 -24.98 16.88
CA ALA A 10 -14.60 -25.21 16.58
C ALA A 10 -15.30 -23.87 16.30
N VAL A 11 -16.08 -23.83 15.21
CA VAL A 11 -16.88 -22.67 14.86
C VAL A 11 -18.05 -22.56 15.83
N ASP A 12 -18.18 -21.41 16.48
CA ASP A 12 -19.38 -21.10 17.26
C ASP A 12 -20.42 -20.47 16.32
N SER A 13 -21.36 -21.29 15.86
CA SER A 13 -22.40 -20.87 14.92
C SER A 13 -23.27 -19.75 15.49
N GLU A 14 -23.48 -19.70 16.81
CA GLU A 14 -24.28 -18.65 17.44
C GLU A 14 -23.58 -17.29 17.34
N ILE A 15 -22.26 -17.24 17.56
CA ILE A 15 -21.47 -16.02 17.37
C ILE A 15 -21.51 -15.58 15.91
N VAL A 16 -21.31 -16.51 14.96
CA VAL A 16 -21.36 -16.21 13.52
C VAL A 16 -22.73 -15.63 13.13
N ASP A 17 -23.82 -16.23 13.57
CA ASP A 17 -25.19 -15.80 13.24
C ASP A 17 -25.52 -14.42 13.82
N LYS A 18 -25.03 -14.11 15.03
CA LYS A 18 -25.18 -12.79 15.65
C LYS A 18 -24.34 -11.72 14.96
N LEU A 19 -23.06 -11.99 14.69
CA LEU A 19 -22.19 -11.09 13.91
C LEU A 19 -22.75 -10.87 12.49
N ARG A 20 -23.47 -11.84 11.94
CA ARG A 20 -24.17 -11.70 10.65
C ARG A 20 -25.29 -10.63 10.68
N GLN A 21 -25.72 -10.15 11.84
CA GLN A 21 -26.80 -9.15 11.92
C GLN A 21 -26.31 -7.69 11.88
N ALA A 22 -25.02 -7.43 12.11
CA ALA A 22 -24.44 -6.09 12.07
C ALA A 22 -23.51 -5.88 10.87
N TYR A 23 -23.54 -4.70 10.26
CA TYR A 23 -22.57 -4.30 9.24
C TYR A 23 -21.23 -3.92 9.90
N THR A 24 -20.16 -3.86 9.11
CA THR A 24 -18.80 -3.63 9.60
C THR A 24 -18.67 -2.35 10.45
N GLY A 25 -19.32 -1.25 10.06
CA GLY A 25 -19.30 0.00 10.83
C GLY A 25 -19.89 -0.10 12.24
N ALA A 26 -21.00 -0.83 12.41
CA ALA A 26 -21.56 -1.07 13.74
C ALA A 26 -20.61 -1.91 14.62
N LEU A 27 -19.89 -2.86 14.01
CA LEU A 27 -18.92 -3.70 14.72
C LEU A 27 -17.68 -2.91 15.14
N THR A 28 -17.21 -1.95 14.33
CA THR A 28 -16.10 -1.07 14.72
C THR A 28 -16.50 -0.19 15.89
N ASP A 29 -17.71 0.38 15.90
CA ASP A 29 -18.18 1.22 17.01
C ASP A 29 -18.27 0.44 18.34
N ILE A 30 -18.74 -0.81 18.27
CA ILE A 30 -18.77 -1.71 19.44
C ILE A 30 -17.34 -1.99 19.93
N LEU A 31 -16.42 -2.34 19.02
CA LEU A 31 -15.03 -2.63 19.36
C LEU A 31 -14.31 -1.40 19.96
N ASP A 32 -14.55 -0.21 19.43
CA ASP A 32 -14.04 1.06 19.96
C ASP A 32 -14.50 1.28 21.40
N GLY A 33 -15.78 1.03 21.68
CA GLY A 33 -16.33 1.09 23.05
C GLY A 33 -15.69 0.08 24.02
N LEU A 34 -15.11 -1.00 23.50
CA LEU A 34 -14.37 -2.01 24.27
C LEU A 34 -12.85 -1.74 24.33
N GLY A 35 -12.37 -0.66 23.71
CA GLY A 35 -10.95 -0.27 23.66
C GLY A 35 -10.14 -0.90 22.52
N TYR A 36 -10.80 -1.58 21.59
CA TYR A 36 -10.18 -2.24 20.43
C TYR A 36 -10.22 -1.34 19.18
N VAL A 37 -9.51 -0.20 19.24
CA VAL A 37 -9.60 0.90 18.26
C VAL A 37 -8.82 0.72 16.96
N LYS A 38 -8.31 -0.49 16.68
CA LYS A 38 -7.48 -0.81 15.51
C LYS A 38 -7.84 -2.18 14.93
N GLN A 39 -9.13 -2.45 14.79
CA GLN A 39 -9.64 -3.75 14.39
C GLN A 39 -10.23 -3.80 12.97
N SER A 40 -9.97 -2.78 12.16
CA SER A 40 -10.36 -2.75 10.75
C SER A 40 -9.13 -2.74 9.85
N LEU A 41 -9.26 -3.37 8.69
CA LEU A 41 -8.34 -3.19 7.57
C LEU A 41 -8.84 -2.05 6.66
N SER A 42 -7.93 -1.40 5.95
CA SER A 42 -8.16 -0.23 5.11
C SER A 42 -9.09 -0.50 3.93
N GLY A 43 -9.48 0.57 3.22
CA GLY A 43 -10.30 0.51 2.02
C GLY A 43 -9.56 0.08 0.75
N ASP A 44 -8.26 -0.22 0.80
CA ASP A 44 -7.45 -0.59 -0.37
C ASP A 44 -7.71 -2.04 -0.84
N PHE A 45 -8.68 -2.71 -0.22
CA PHE A 45 -9.14 -4.01 -0.63
C PHE A 45 -10.21 -3.90 -1.72
N LEU A 46 -9.98 -4.61 -2.81
CA LEU A 46 -10.93 -4.77 -3.90
C LEU A 46 -11.94 -5.86 -3.54
N PHE A 47 -13.20 -5.45 -3.56
CA PHE A 47 -14.36 -6.32 -3.43
C PHE A 47 -14.76 -6.81 -4.81
N GLU A 48 -14.77 -8.13 -5.00
CA GLU A 48 -15.12 -8.73 -6.28
C GLU A 48 -16.61 -8.50 -6.62
N ASP A 49 -17.48 -8.57 -5.61
CA ASP A 49 -18.88 -8.13 -5.68
C ASP A 49 -19.19 -7.18 -4.50
N PRO A 50 -19.63 -5.92 -4.75
CA PRO A 50 -20.05 -5.01 -3.68
C PRO A 50 -21.23 -5.52 -2.82
N GLY A 51 -22.00 -6.50 -3.32
CA GLY A 51 -23.05 -7.18 -2.56
C GLY A 51 -22.56 -8.30 -1.66
N MET A 52 -21.28 -8.71 -1.77
CA MET A 52 -20.76 -9.84 -1.02
C MET A 52 -20.60 -9.51 0.46
N ARG A 53 -20.83 -10.54 1.28
CA ARG A 53 -20.61 -10.47 2.73
C ARG A 53 -20.04 -11.77 3.22
N MET A 54 -19.00 -11.69 4.04
CA MET A 54 -18.34 -12.84 4.65
C MET A 54 -18.32 -12.68 6.17
N VAL A 55 -18.65 -13.76 6.87
CA VAL A 55 -18.59 -13.85 8.33
C VAL A 55 -18.10 -15.24 8.68
N GLY A 56 -17.04 -15.34 9.48
CA GLY A 56 -16.51 -16.61 9.93
C GLY A 56 -15.20 -16.47 10.69
N PRO A 57 -14.74 -17.53 11.36
CA PRO A 57 -13.44 -17.55 12.01
C PRO A 57 -12.30 -17.43 10.98
N ALA A 58 -11.29 -16.64 11.33
CA ALA A 58 -10.09 -16.44 10.53
C ALA A 58 -9.22 -17.71 10.56
N TYR A 59 -8.73 -18.07 9.38
CA TYR A 59 -7.70 -19.07 9.15
C TYR A 59 -6.45 -18.36 8.58
N PRO A 60 -5.53 -17.91 9.45
CA PRO A 60 -4.34 -17.17 9.04
C PRO A 60 -3.41 -18.01 8.16
N VAL A 61 -2.87 -17.40 7.12
CA VAL A 61 -1.89 -17.98 6.21
C VAL A 61 -0.81 -16.94 5.97
N GLU A 62 0.44 -17.30 6.21
CA GLU A 62 1.57 -16.41 5.99
C GLU A 62 2.48 -16.94 4.88
N CYS A 63 2.82 -16.05 3.95
CA CYS A 63 3.80 -16.30 2.91
C CYS A 63 4.89 -15.22 2.93
N VAL A 64 6.07 -15.53 2.40
CA VAL A 64 7.17 -14.57 2.26
C VAL A 64 7.73 -14.60 0.84
N PRO A 65 8.26 -13.47 0.34
CA PRO A 65 8.92 -13.44 -0.96
C PRO A 65 10.03 -14.48 -1.05
N ASN A 66 10.05 -15.21 -2.16
CA ASN A 66 11.15 -16.10 -2.50
C ASN A 66 12.17 -15.32 -3.36
N PRO A 67 13.33 -14.93 -2.80
CA PRO A 67 14.30 -14.07 -3.49
C PRO A 67 15.00 -14.78 -4.66
N LEU A 68 14.90 -16.11 -4.75
CA LEU A 68 15.55 -16.90 -5.78
C LEU A 68 14.67 -17.12 -7.02
N ALA A 69 13.38 -16.74 -6.98
CA ALA A 69 12.41 -16.85 -8.07
C ALA A 69 12.30 -18.25 -8.74
N VAL A 70 12.79 -19.31 -8.10
CA VAL A 70 12.78 -20.69 -8.59
C VAL A 70 12.41 -21.64 -7.45
N SER A 71 11.11 -21.79 -7.20
CA SER A 71 10.64 -22.82 -6.27
C SER A 71 10.60 -24.16 -7.00
N HIS A 72 11.43 -25.12 -6.56
CA HIS A 72 11.52 -26.47 -7.13
C HIS A 72 10.33 -27.33 -6.65
N GLY A 73 9.09 -26.92 -6.95
CA GLY A 73 7.86 -27.68 -6.68
C GLY A 73 7.34 -27.66 -5.24
N LYS A 74 8.14 -27.19 -4.27
CA LYS A 74 7.73 -27.08 -2.85
C LYS A 74 6.57 -26.09 -2.67
N SER A 75 6.58 -24.94 -3.33
CA SER A 75 5.51 -23.94 -3.18
C SER A 75 4.18 -24.38 -3.82
N ALA A 76 4.23 -25.20 -4.88
CA ALA A 76 3.02 -25.76 -5.50
C ALA A 76 2.34 -26.79 -4.60
N ARG A 77 3.10 -27.72 -4.02
CA ARG A 77 2.57 -28.69 -3.06
C ARG A 77 2.03 -27.99 -1.80
N GLY A 78 2.76 -27.00 -1.29
CA GLY A 78 2.33 -26.20 -0.14
C GLY A 78 0.98 -25.50 -0.36
N LEU A 79 0.69 -25.02 -1.58
CA LEU A 79 -0.62 -24.46 -1.92
C LEU A 79 -1.74 -25.46 -1.67
N PHE A 80 -1.63 -26.68 -2.20
CA PHE A 80 -2.66 -27.71 -2.04
C PHE A 80 -2.73 -28.27 -0.62
N GLU A 81 -1.62 -28.34 0.11
CA GLU A 81 -1.61 -28.70 1.52
C GLU A 81 -2.34 -27.65 2.38
N MET A 82 -2.06 -26.36 2.14
CA MET A 82 -2.75 -25.25 2.80
C MET A 82 -4.25 -25.27 2.45
N LEU A 83 -4.62 -25.32 1.17
CA LEU A 83 -6.02 -25.37 0.75
C LEU A 83 -6.75 -26.56 1.37
N SER A 84 -6.09 -27.73 1.45
CA SER A 84 -6.64 -28.95 2.08
C SER A 84 -6.76 -28.88 3.61
N SER A 85 -6.25 -27.82 4.23
CA SER A 85 -6.24 -27.66 5.69
C SER A 85 -7.22 -26.61 6.21
N VAL A 86 -7.74 -25.72 5.34
CA VAL A 86 -8.74 -24.70 5.72
C VAL A 86 -10.05 -25.40 6.14
N PRO A 87 -10.52 -25.26 7.39
CA PRO A 87 -11.75 -25.92 7.82
C PRO A 87 -13.00 -25.31 7.17
N ALA A 88 -14.11 -26.04 7.22
CA ALA A 88 -15.42 -25.50 6.82
C ALA A 88 -15.76 -24.25 7.67
N ASP A 89 -16.54 -23.35 7.08
CA ASP A 89 -17.01 -22.08 7.64
C ASP A 89 -15.91 -21.07 8.02
N HIS A 90 -14.63 -21.40 7.82
CA HIS A 90 -13.51 -20.50 8.07
C HIS A 90 -13.22 -19.61 6.85
N ILE A 91 -12.62 -18.46 7.12
CA ILE A 91 -12.16 -17.51 6.11
C ILE A 91 -10.64 -17.62 6.00
N ALA A 92 -10.12 -17.93 4.81
CA ALA A 92 -8.68 -17.92 4.58
C ALA A 92 -8.17 -16.47 4.59
N VAL A 93 -7.28 -16.12 5.52
CA VAL A 93 -6.72 -14.77 5.64
C VAL A 93 -5.24 -14.82 5.33
N VAL A 94 -4.85 -14.34 4.15
CA VAL A 94 -3.50 -14.53 3.60
C VAL A 94 -2.70 -13.24 3.72
N GLN A 95 -1.63 -13.26 4.51
CA GLN A 95 -0.58 -12.23 4.53
C GLN A 95 0.52 -12.60 3.52
N MET A 96 0.62 -11.85 2.42
CA MET A 96 1.59 -12.13 1.38
C MET A 96 2.94 -11.42 1.56
N ASN A 97 3.11 -10.57 2.58
CA ASN A 97 4.38 -9.90 2.93
C ASN A 97 5.07 -9.23 1.71
N GLY A 98 4.30 -8.49 0.92
CA GLY A 98 4.83 -7.74 -0.23
C GLY A 98 5.11 -8.58 -1.49
N ILE A 99 4.66 -9.84 -1.55
CA ILE A 99 4.71 -10.63 -2.78
C ILE A 99 3.74 -10.04 -3.80
N ASP A 100 4.30 -9.48 -4.87
CA ASP A 100 3.55 -9.05 -6.04
C ASP A 100 3.19 -10.24 -6.94
N ALA A 101 2.18 -10.98 -6.53
CA ALA A 101 1.61 -12.07 -7.29
C ALA A 101 0.21 -12.37 -6.81
N SER A 102 -0.52 -13.13 -7.61
CA SER A 102 -1.80 -13.70 -7.22
C SER A 102 -1.64 -15.09 -6.63
N ILE A 103 -2.13 -15.24 -5.41
CA ILE A 103 -2.10 -16.51 -4.69
C ILE A 103 -3.31 -17.37 -5.02
N PHE A 104 -4.49 -16.76 -5.16
CA PHE A 104 -5.74 -17.44 -5.49
C PHE A 104 -6.27 -17.04 -6.87
N GLY A 105 -6.83 -18.04 -7.54
CA GLY A 105 -7.66 -17.91 -8.74
C GLY A 105 -8.66 -19.07 -8.77
N ASP A 106 -9.26 -19.33 -9.92
CA ASP A 106 -10.34 -20.32 -10.11
C ASP A 106 -10.10 -21.63 -9.34
N LEU A 107 -8.96 -22.28 -9.57
CA LEU A 107 -8.70 -23.60 -8.97
C LEU A 107 -8.58 -23.56 -7.44
N SER A 108 -8.00 -22.48 -6.89
CA SER A 108 -7.87 -22.32 -5.45
C SER A 108 -9.21 -22.04 -4.79
N ILE A 109 -10.03 -21.20 -5.43
CA ILE A 109 -11.38 -20.89 -4.98
C ILE A 109 -12.28 -22.13 -5.06
N THR A 110 -12.21 -22.90 -6.15
CA THR A 110 -12.87 -24.19 -6.28
C THR A 110 -12.52 -25.12 -5.12
N ALA A 111 -11.24 -25.19 -4.73
CA ALA A 111 -10.80 -26.01 -3.60
C ALA A 111 -11.34 -25.51 -2.25
N LEU A 112 -11.34 -24.19 -2.00
CA LEU A 112 -11.91 -23.60 -0.79
C LEU A 112 -13.42 -23.82 -0.70
N GLN A 113 -14.14 -23.59 -1.80
CA GLN A 113 -15.59 -23.78 -1.88
C GLN A 113 -15.97 -25.25 -1.69
N ALA A 114 -15.23 -26.19 -2.28
CA ALA A 114 -15.45 -27.62 -2.10
C ALA A 114 -15.25 -28.09 -0.64
N ARG A 115 -14.50 -27.33 0.16
CA ARG A 115 -14.30 -27.56 1.60
C ARG A 115 -15.32 -26.86 2.49
N GLY A 116 -16.20 -26.06 1.90
CA GLY A 116 -17.17 -25.26 2.62
C GLY A 116 -16.55 -24.06 3.35
N ALA A 117 -15.41 -23.54 2.90
CA ALA A 117 -14.86 -22.30 3.46
C ALA A 117 -15.86 -21.13 3.29
N ALA A 118 -15.85 -20.17 4.22
CA ALA A 118 -16.76 -19.03 4.21
C ALA A 118 -16.29 -17.87 3.33
N GLY A 119 -15.01 -17.84 2.92
CA GLY A 119 -14.45 -16.81 2.06
C GLY A 119 -12.93 -16.77 2.06
N ALA A 120 -12.38 -15.77 1.36
CA ALA A 120 -10.95 -15.47 1.38
C ALA A 120 -10.68 -13.96 1.45
N VAL A 121 -9.71 -13.57 2.28
CA VAL A 121 -9.14 -12.22 2.36
C VAL A 121 -7.65 -12.32 2.05
N ILE A 122 -7.19 -11.58 1.05
CA ILE A 122 -5.83 -11.68 0.53
C ILE A 122 -5.17 -10.30 0.63
N ASP A 123 -4.24 -10.17 1.56
CA ASP A 123 -3.29 -9.05 1.65
C ASP A 123 -2.24 -9.19 0.54
N GLY A 124 -2.71 -9.09 -0.70
CA GLY A 124 -1.98 -9.39 -1.94
C GLY A 124 -2.93 -9.65 -3.12
N GLY A 125 -2.47 -10.44 -4.10
CA GLY A 125 -3.16 -10.56 -5.39
C GLY A 125 -4.19 -11.69 -5.52
N ALA A 126 -5.25 -11.43 -6.29
CA ALA A 126 -6.14 -12.45 -6.86
C ALA A 126 -6.09 -12.45 -8.41
N ARG A 127 -6.48 -13.57 -9.01
CA ARG A 127 -6.59 -13.73 -10.47
C ARG A 127 -7.85 -14.49 -10.86
N ASP A 128 -8.07 -14.59 -12.17
CA ASP A 128 -9.22 -15.32 -12.75
C ASP A 128 -10.58 -14.76 -12.27
N LEU A 129 -10.65 -13.45 -11.99
CA LEU A 129 -11.80 -12.82 -11.33
C LEU A 129 -13.14 -13.04 -12.06
N HIS A 130 -13.13 -13.16 -13.38
CA HIS A 130 -14.36 -13.45 -14.11
C HIS A 130 -14.96 -14.80 -13.68
N SER A 131 -14.13 -15.84 -13.56
CA SER A 131 -14.57 -17.17 -13.10
C SER A 131 -14.88 -17.18 -11.61
N VAL A 132 -14.10 -16.47 -10.79
CA VAL A 132 -14.38 -16.32 -9.35
C VAL A 132 -15.74 -15.66 -9.12
N HIS A 133 -16.07 -14.63 -9.90
CA HIS A 133 -17.37 -13.97 -9.88
C HIS A 133 -18.52 -14.92 -10.18
N GLU A 134 -18.37 -15.73 -11.23
CA GLU A 134 -19.39 -16.72 -11.62
C GLU A 134 -19.60 -17.81 -10.55
N MET A 135 -18.60 -18.08 -9.70
CA MET A 135 -18.70 -19.05 -8.59
C MET A 135 -19.48 -18.50 -7.39
N GLY A 136 -19.64 -17.17 -7.27
CA GLY A 136 -20.30 -16.52 -6.14
C GLY A 136 -19.61 -16.76 -4.79
N PHE A 137 -18.30 -17.06 -4.81
CA PHE A 137 -17.52 -17.28 -3.59
C PHE A 137 -16.89 -15.95 -3.16
N PRO A 138 -17.09 -15.49 -1.90
CA PRO A 138 -16.65 -14.16 -1.51
C PRO A 138 -15.12 -14.10 -1.37
N VAL A 139 -14.50 -13.26 -2.21
CA VAL A 139 -13.05 -13.03 -2.23
C VAL A 139 -12.74 -11.54 -2.17
N ILE A 140 -11.91 -11.18 -1.20
CA ILE A 140 -11.35 -9.84 -1.04
C ILE A 140 -9.85 -9.92 -1.32
N SER A 141 -9.32 -9.00 -2.12
CA SER A 141 -7.87 -8.94 -2.43
C SER A 141 -7.40 -7.50 -2.56
N ARG A 142 -6.13 -7.21 -2.30
CA ARG A 142 -5.60 -5.85 -2.52
C ARG A 142 -5.53 -5.44 -3.97
N PHE A 143 -5.18 -6.38 -4.85
CA PHE A 143 -5.00 -6.10 -6.26
C PHE A 143 -5.29 -7.32 -7.12
N VAL A 144 -5.41 -7.07 -8.43
CA VAL A 144 -5.67 -8.11 -9.43
C VAL A 144 -4.47 -8.25 -10.34
N ARG A 145 -3.91 -9.46 -10.43
CA ARG A 145 -2.72 -9.73 -11.27
C ARG A 145 -2.82 -11.12 -11.91
N PRO A 146 -2.47 -11.31 -13.18
CA PRO A 146 -2.45 -12.66 -13.78
C PRO A 146 -1.29 -13.53 -13.26
N GLN A 147 -0.22 -12.89 -12.78
CA GLN A 147 1.02 -13.54 -12.40
C GLN A 147 0.87 -14.38 -11.12
N GLY A 148 1.20 -15.67 -11.18
CA GLY A 148 0.96 -16.59 -10.05
C GLY A 148 2.06 -16.62 -8.97
N PHE A 149 1.65 -16.93 -7.74
CA PHE A 149 2.46 -17.05 -6.52
C PHE A 149 3.58 -18.11 -6.57
N ILE A 150 3.36 -19.26 -7.22
CA ILE A 150 4.19 -20.47 -7.10
C ILE A 150 5.71 -20.25 -7.30
N GLN A 151 6.10 -19.30 -8.16
CA GLN A 151 7.50 -19.01 -8.47
C GLN A 151 8.05 -17.81 -7.68
N ARG A 152 7.25 -17.19 -6.81
CA ARG A 152 7.53 -15.88 -6.19
C ARG A 152 7.46 -15.88 -4.68
N GLY A 153 6.86 -16.91 -4.09
CA GLY A 153 6.69 -17.00 -2.65
C GLY A 153 6.97 -18.38 -2.09
N ASP A 154 7.32 -18.37 -0.81
CA ASP A 154 7.39 -19.55 0.03
C ASP A 154 6.37 -19.44 1.17
N TRP A 155 5.94 -20.60 1.68
CA TRP A 155 4.99 -20.69 2.77
C TRP A 155 5.72 -20.65 4.11
N VAL A 156 5.26 -19.81 5.05
CA VAL A 156 5.78 -19.77 6.42
C VAL A 156 4.94 -20.67 7.31
N THR A 157 3.63 -20.41 7.39
CA THR A 157 2.71 -21.13 8.28
C THR A 157 1.26 -20.93 7.83
N TRP A 158 0.37 -21.83 8.28
CA TRP A 158 -1.07 -21.72 8.07
C TRP A 158 -1.84 -22.35 9.24
N GLY A 159 -2.88 -21.65 9.71
CA GLY A 159 -3.79 -22.09 10.76
C GLY A 159 -3.21 -22.20 12.17
N LYS A 160 -1.94 -21.85 12.38
CA LYS A 160 -1.22 -22.04 13.65
C LYS A 160 -0.80 -20.74 14.32
N GLU A 161 -0.19 -19.85 13.56
CA GLU A 161 0.36 -18.59 14.06
C GLU A 161 -0.52 -17.42 13.61
N PRO A 162 -0.54 -16.30 14.35
CA PRO A 162 -1.22 -15.08 13.91
C PRO A 162 -0.50 -14.42 12.72
N VAL A 163 -1.28 -13.74 11.88
CA VAL A 163 -0.79 -12.81 10.85
C VAL A 163 -1.00 -11.37 11.29
N HIS A 164 -0.24 -10.43 10.71
CA HIS A 164 -0.36 -9.00 10.96
C HIS A 164 -0.56 -8.26 9.64
N ILE A 165 -1.78 -7.77 9.42
CA ILE A 165 -2.13 -7.03 8.20
C ILE A 165 -2.47 -5.61 8.64
N GLU A 166 -1.75 -4.60 8.11
CA GLU A 166 -1.92 -3.18 8.46
C GLU A 166 -1.84 -2.88 9.97
N GLY A 167 -1.01 -3.64 10.68
CA GLY A 167 -0.88 -3.52 12.14
C GLY A 167 -2.00 -4.17 12.95
N VAL A 168 -2.99 -4.78 12.31
CA VAL A 168 -4.03 -5.59 12.96
C VAL A 168 -3.54 -7.03 13.11
N ARG A 169 -3.49 -7.52 14.34
CA ARG A 169 -3.16 -8.91 14.64
C ARG A 169 -4.40 -9.80 14.41
N ILE A 170 -4.24 -10.85 13.64
CA ILE A 170 -5.31 -11.80 13.29
C ILE A 170 -4.85 -13.20 13.68
N ALA A 171 -5.36 -13.70 14.81
CA ALA A 171 -5.04 -15.02 15.31
C ALA A 171 -6.00 -16.10 14.80
N PRO A 172 -5.57 -17.37 14.77
CA PRO A 172 -6.48 -18.48 14.50
C PRO A 172 -7.68 -18.46 15.47
N GLY A 173 -8.89 -18.43 14.91
CA GLY A 173 -10.14 -18.43 15.68
C GLY A 173 -10.66 -17.05 16.10
N ASP A 174 -9.98 -15.95 15.76
CA ASP A 174 -10.62 -14.63 15.73
C ASP A 174 -11.73 -14.62 14.67
N TYR A 175 -12.75 -13.78 14.83
CA TYR A 175 -13.83 -13.69 13.85
C TYR A 175 -13.56 -12.56 12.87
N LEU A 176 -13.86 -12.80 11.60
CA LEU A 176 -13.76 -11.79 10.56
C LEU A 176 -15.16 -11.52 10.00
N VAL A 177 -15.48 -10.24 9.88
CA VAL A 177 -16.68 -9.75 9.19
C VAL A 177 -16.23 -8.81 8.09
N ALA A 178 -16.66 -9.05 6.86
CA ALA A 178 -16.41 -8.11 5.78
C ALA A 178 -17.63 -7.91 4.90
N ASP A 179 -17.81 -6.66 4.48
CA ASP A 179 -18.79 -6.16 3.54
C ASP A 179 -18.15 -5.02 2.72
N ALA A 180 -18.89 -4.38 1.82
CA ALA A 180 -18.36 -3.33 0.94
C ALA A 180 -17.66 -2.15 1.64
N SER A 181 -17.80 -1.99 2.96
CA SER A 181 -17.12 -0.93 3.70
C SER A 181 -15.75 -1.34 4.25
N GLY A 182 -15.41 -2.64 4.24
CA GLY A 182 -14.09 -3.10 4.67
C GLY A 182 -14.11 -4.46 5.36
N VAL A 183 -13.03 -4.73 6.08
CA VAL A 183 -12.82 -5.98 6.83
C VAL A 183 -12.62 -5.64 8.31
N VAL A 184 -13.38 -6.28 9.20
CA VAL A 184 -13.32 -6.09 10.66
C VAL A 184 -12.94 -7.39 11.34
N ILE A 185 -11.99 -7.31 12.26
CA ILE A 185 -11.40 -8.43 13.00
C ILE A 185 -11.92 -8.33 14.42
N VAL A 186 -12.74 -9.28 14.85
CA VAL A 186 -13.26 -9.38 16.20
C VAL A 186 -12.42 -10.41 16.97
N PRO A 187 -11.59 -9.98 17.94
CA PRO A 187 -10.77 -10.90 18.72
C PRO A 187 -11.65 -11.91 19.46
N ARG A 188 -11.24 -13.16 19.46
CA ARG A 188 -12.04 -14.25 20.02
C ARG A 188 -12.41 -14.02 21.49
N GLU A 189 -11.53 -13.41 22.27
CA GLU A 189 -11.71 -13.10 23.68
C GLU A 189 -12.91 -12.20 23.97
N VAL A 190 -13.29 -11.36 23.00
CA VAL A 190 -14.44 -10.44 23.11
C VAL A 190 -15.58 -10.79 22.16
N ALA A 191 -15.41 -11.79 21.28
CA ALA A 191 -16.36 -12.12 20.23
C ALA A 191 -17.79 -12.39 20.73
N ALA A 192 -17.95 -13.10 21.85
CA ALA A 192 -19.28 -13.34 22.42
C ALA A 192 -19.99 -12.04 22.85
N LYS A 193 -19.24 -11.13 23.49
CA LYS A 193 -19.76 -9.82 23.91
C LYS A 193 -20.10 -8.94 22.72
N VAL A 194 -19.21 -8.86 21.74
CA VAL A 194 -19.41 -8.11 20.49
C VAL A 194 -20.63 -8.65 19.73
N ALA A 195 -20.79 -9.97 19.67
CA ALA A 195 -21.92 -10.62 19.02
C ALA A 195 -23.26 -10.27 19.69
N ASP A 196 -23.34 -10.28 21.02
CA ASP A 196 -24.55 -9.88 21.74
C ASP A 196 -24.88 -8.39 21.51
N GLU A 197 -23.88 -7.51 21.60
CA GLU A 197 -24.05 -6.07 21.35
C GLU A 197 -24.43 -5.79 19.88
N ALA A 198 -23.91 -6.55 18.92
CA ALA A 198 -24.22 -6.43 17.49
C ALA A 198 -25.71 -6.61 17.21
N VAL A 199 -26.36 -7.58 17.88
CA VAL A 199 -27.81 -7.79 17.76
C VAL A 199 -28.57 -6.60 18.34
N GLU A 200 -28.15 -6.07 19.49
CA GLU A 200 -28.81 -4.92 20.09
C GLU A 200 -28.70 -3.66 19.22
N VAL A 201 -27.51 -3.38 18.69
CA VAL A 201 -27.26 -2.24 17.79
C VAL A 201 -28.10 -2.37 16.52
N ALA A 202 -28.13 -3.55 15.89
CA ALA A 202 -28.93 -3.78 14.70
C ALA A 202 -30.43 -3.50 14.94
N VAL A 203 -30.97 -3.91 16.09
CA VAL A 203 -32.38 -3.65 16.46
C VAL A 203 -32.64 -2.16 16.72
N LYS A 204 -31.75 -1.49 17.48
CA LYS A 204 -31.89 -0.07 17.82
C LYS A 204 -31.79 0.82 16.57
N GLU A 205 -30.81 0.56 15.71
CA GLU A 205 -30.62 1.33 14.48
C GLU A 205 -31.76 1.15 13.50
N GLU A 206 -32.31 -0.06 13.34
CA GLU A 206 -33.45 -0.25 12.44
C GLU A 206 -34.70 0.47 12.98
N ALA A 207 -34.94 0.44 14.29
CA ALA A 207 -36.03 1.21 14.90
C ALA A 207 -35.86 2.72 14.71
N LEU A 208 -34.63 3.23 14.88
CA LEU A 208 -34.30 4.64 14.61
C LEU A 208 -34.54 4.97 13.13
N ARG A 209 -34.04 4.13 12.21
CA ARG A 209 -34.16 4.31 10.76
C ARG A 209 -35.62 4.34 10.32
N ASP A 210 -36.46 3.47 10.86
CA ASP A 210 -37.89 3.46 10.61
C ASP A 210 -38.61 4.69 11.16
N ALA A 211 -38.25 5.15 12.36
CA ALA A 211 -38.82 6.36 12.94
C ALA A 211 -38.50 7.60 12.12
N VAL A 212 -37.25 7.73 11.66
CA VAL A 212 -36.81 8.81 10.78
C VAL A 212 -37.52 8.75 9.43
N ARG A 213 -37.63 7.56 8.82
CA ARG A 213 -38.41 7.35 7.57
C ARG A 213 -39.89 7.70 7.74
N SER A 214 -40.42 7.54 8.94
CA SER A 214 -41.81 7.87 9.30
C SER A 214 -42.02 9.35 9.68
N GLY A 215 -40.98 10.17 9.59
CA GLY A 215 -41.06 11.63 9.77
C GLY A 215 -40.65 12.15 11.15
N MET A 216 -40.15 11.30 12.06
CA MET A 216 -39.50 11.76 13.30
C MET A 216 -38.18 12.47 12.94
N SER A 217 -37.84 13.54 13.66
CA SER A 217 -36.55 14.19 13.42
C SER A 217 -35.39 13.27 13.82
N PRO A 218 -34.22 13.34 13.15
CA PRO A 218 -33.07 12.50 13.51
C PRO A 218 -32.60 12.69 14.97
N LEU A 219 -32.70 13.91 15.51
CA LEU A 219 -32.31 14.20 16.90
C LEU A 219 -33.24 13.51 17.90
N GLU A 220 -34.56 13.62 17.70
CA GLU A 220 -35.53 12.94 18.57
C GLU A 220 -35.39 11.42 18.49
N ALA A 221 -35.13 10.87 17.29
CA ALA A 221 -34.94 9.44 17.10
C ALA A 221 -33.63 8.96 17.77
N PHE A 222 -32.57 9.74 17.70
CA PHE A 222 -31.30 9.49 18.40
C PHE A 222 -31.51 9.43 19.92
N ASP A 223 -32.11 10.47 20.51
CA ASP A 223 -32.37 10.54 21.95
C ASP A 223 -33.25 9.36 22.41
N ARG A 224 -34.28 9.03 21.63
CA ARG A 224 -35.24 7.97 21.96
C ARG A 224 -34.62 6.57 21.94
N TYR A 225 -33.92 6.22 20.86
CA TYR A 225 -33.50 4.84 20.63
C TYR A 225 -32.06 4.55 21.04
N LEU A 226 -31.14 5.51 20.90
CA LEU A 226 -29.72 5.31 21.22
C LEU A 226 -29.34 5.82 22.62
N VAL A 227 -29.96 6.89 23.12
CA VAL A 227 -29.69 7.42 24.48
C VAL A 227 -30.60 6.77 25.53
N ASN A 228 -31.92 6.82 25.32
CA ASN A 228 -32.90 6.33 26.30
C ASN A 228 -33.17 4.83 26.19
N GLY A 229 -32.71 4.18 25.12
CA GLY A 229 -32.79 2.73 24.93
C GLY A 229 -34.22 2.21 24.79
N GLU A 230 -35.17 3.03 24.32
CA GLU A 230 -36.55 2.59 24.12
C GLU A 230 -36.59 1.46 23.08
N LYS A 231 -37.25 0.35 23.43
CA LYS A 231 -37.48 -0.75 22.49
C LYS A 231 -38.70 -0.42 21.64
N ARG A 232 -38.66 -0.82 20.37
CA ARG A 232 -39.78 -0.68 19.43
C ARG A 232 -41.09 -1.16 20.07
N GLU A 233 -42.08 -0.29 20.20
CA GLU A 233 -43.46 -0.71 20.45
C GLU A 233 -44.00 -1.34 19.17
N LEU A 234 -44.23 -2.66 19.17
CA LEU A 234 -45.02 -3.32 18.14
C LEU A 234 -46.47 -2.86 18.30
N SER A 235 -46.85 -1.76 17.67
CA SER A 235 -48.26 -1.35 17.62
C SER A 235 -49.05 -2.42 16.86
N SER A 236 -49.95 -3.12 17.55
CA SER A 236 -51.01 -3.90 16.92
C SER A 236 -51.78 -3.03 15.93
N SER A 237 -51.98 -3.54 14.71
CA SER A 237 -52.60 -2.88 13.55
C SER A 237 -53.80 -1.97 13.87
N PRO A 238 -54.05 -0.97 13.02
CA PRO A 238 -55.40 -0.60 12.62
C PRO A 238 -55.63 -1.05 11.17
N GLY A 239 -56.56 -1.98 11.00
CA GLY A 239 -57.23 -2.17 9.71
C GLY A 239 -57.95 -0.88 9.31
N GLY A 240 -57.85 -0.53 8.04
CA GLY A 240 -58.46 0.67 7.48
C GLY A 240 -58.28 0.73 5.98
N ALA A 241 -58.94 -0.17 5.25
CA ALA A 241 -59.15 0.00 3.83
C ALA A 241 -59.87 1.34 3.59
N ARG A 242 -59.20 2.29 2.94
CA ARG A 242 -59.85 3.42 2.29
C ARG A 242 -59.61 3.32 0.80
N ALA A 243 -60.67 2.90 0.12
CA ALA A 243 -60.83 3.04 -1.31
C ALA A 243 -60.66 4.52 -1.71
N VAL A 244 -59.82 4.76 -2.73
CA VAL A 244 -59.87 5.98 -3.53
C VAL A 244 -60.30 5.55 -4.93
N GLN A 245 -61.26 6.31 -5.43
CA GLN A 245 -62.15 6.00 -6.54
C GLN A 245 -61.43 6.00 -7.88
N SER A 246 -61.83 5.04 -8.71
CA SER A 246 -61.63 5.05 -10.15
C SER A 246 -62.37 6.25 -10.77
N GLY A 247 -61.60 7.16 -11.36
CA GLY A 247 -62.09 8.20 -12.26
C GLY A 247 -61.28 8.16 -13.54
N ASP A 248 -61.93 7.66 -14.60
CA ASP A 248 -61.48 7.68 -15.98
C ASP A 248 -61.11 9.09 -16.45
N SER A 249 -59.94 9.23 -17.07
CA SER A 249 -59.77 10.13 -18.22
C SER A 249 -58.56 9.70 -19.07
N GLY A 250 -58.89 8.92 -20.10
CA GLY A 250 -58.24 8.79 -21.41
C GLY A 250 -56.77 9.15 -21.59
N CYS A 251 -55.98 8.15 -22.00
CA CYS A 251 -55.45 8.10 -23.37
C CYS A 251 -54.89 6.70 -23.63
N CYS A 252 -55.73 5.81 -24.16
CA CYS A 252 -55.31 4.51 -24.66
C CYS A 252 -55.24 4.63 -26.18
N GLY A 253 -54.03 4.53 -26.73
CA GLY A 253 -53.77 4.55 -28.16
C GLY A 253 -52.30 4.27 -28.42
N GLU A 254 -52.01 3.02 -28.80
CA GLU A 254 -50.79 2.58 -29.46
C GLU A 254 -49.53 2.38 -28.59
N ARG A 255 -49.29 1.12 -28.22
CA ARG A 255 -48.17 0.32 -28.78
C ARG A 255 -48.12 -1.07 -28.14
N LYS A 256 -48.89 -2.00 -28.71
CA LYS A 256 -48.56 -3.44 -28.72
C LYS A 256 -48.17 -3.81 -30.15
N ALA A 257 -46.88 -3.68 -30.46
CA ALA A 257 -46.20 -4.34 -31.57
C ALA A 257 -44.71 -3.97 -31.51
N ALA A 258 -43.92 -4.71 -30.73
CA ALA A 258 -42.46 -4.82 -30.89
C ALA A 258 -41.91 -5.87 -29.89
N GLN A 259 -42.28 -7.13 -30.10
CA GLN A 259 -41.52 -8.26 -29.59
C GLN A 259 -41.36 -9.20 -30.79
N GLN A 260 -40.11 -9.55 -31.10
CA GLN A 260 -39.62 -10.36 -32.24
C GLN A 260 -39.32 -9.59 -33.54
N ALA A 261 -38.07 -9.11 -33.67
CA ALA A 261 -37.17 -9.44 -34.79
C ALA A 261 -35.81 -8.74 -34.61
N GLU A 262 -34.77 -9.41 -35.11
CA GLU A 262 -33.38 -8.97 -35.31
C GLU A 262 -32.45 -8.83 -34.10
N ARG A 263 -31.94 -9.99 -33.69
CA ARG A 263 -30.51 -10.17 -33.42
C ARG A 263 -29.71 -9.81 -34.67
N ALA A 264 -29.03 -8.68 -34.66
CA ALA A 264 -27.88 -8.43 -35.52
C ALA A 264 -26.67 -8.13 -34.61
N GLN A 265 -25.70 -9.04 -34.67
CA GLN A 265 -24.40 -8.92 -34.01
C GLN A 265 -23.68 -7.67 -34.53
N VAL A 266 -23.36 -6.72 -33.65
CA VAL A 266 -22.27 -5.78 -33.89
C VAL A 266 -21.03 -6.42 -33.28
N SER A 267 -20.33 -7.23 -34.08
CA SER A 267 -18.96 -7.61 -33.78
C SER A 267 -18.07 -6.39 -33.99
N ALA A 268 -17.45 -5.88 -32.92
CA ALA A 268 -16.25 -5.08 -33.09
C ALA A 268 -15.21 -5.96 -33.81
N PRO A 269 -14.57 -5.51 -34.90
CA PRO A 269 -13.61 -6.33 -35.60
C PRO A 269 -12.41 -6.60 -34.68
N ALA A 270 -12.08 -7.88 -34.52
CA ALA A 270 -10.84 -8.29 -33.90
C ALA A 270 -9.67 -7.65 -34.65
N LEU A 271 -8.89 -6.80 -33.98
CA LEU A 271 -7.56 -6.41 -34.44
C LEU A 271 -6.68 -7.66 -34.39
N THR A 272 -6.68 -8.40 -35.49
CA THR A 272 -5.66 -9.42 -35.74
C THR A 272 -4.35 -8.70 -36.00
N PRO A 273 -3.22 -9.10 -35.37
CA PRO A 273 -1.92 -8.58 -35.77
C PRO A 273 -1.63 -9.12 -37.17
N ALA A 274 -1.78 -8.27 -38.19
CA ALA A 274 -1.31 -8.57 -39.52
C ALA A 274 0.22 -8.74 -39.45
N ARG A 275 0.73 -9.92 -39.84
CA ARG A 275 2.13 -10.07 -40.25
C ARG A 275 2.40 -9.05 -41.37
N PRO A 276 3.42 -8.19 -41.30
CA PRO A 276 3.77 -7.37 -42.44
C PRO A 276 4.46 -8.26 -43.48
N ALA A 277 3.70 -8.68 -44.49
CA ALA A 277 4.27 -9.03 -45.79
C ALA A 277 4.41 -7.74 -46.59
N GLY A 278 5.64 -7.36 -46.93
CA GLY A 278 5.93 -6.26 -47.85
C GLY A 278 6.81 -5.19 -47.23
N VAL A 279 8.12 -5.31 -47.44
CA VAL A 279 9.04 -4.17 -47.46
C VAL A 279 8.44 -3.13 -48.42
N ARG A 280 7.92 -2.03 -47.88
CA ARG A 280 7.58 -0.87 -48.70
C ARG A 280 8.88 -0.26 -49.21
N ALA A 281 9.15 -0.42 -50.49
CA ALA A 281 10.10 0.41 -51.20
C ALA A 281 9.64 1.88 -51.05
N GLY A 282 10.37 2.68 -50.27
CA GLY A 282 10.11 4.11 -50.09
C GLY A 282 9.84 4.60 -48.66
N ALA A 283 10.01 3.77 -47.61
CA ALA A 283 10.09 4.32 -46.26
C ALA A 283 11.40 5.12 -46.11
N ARG A 284 11.33 6.39 -45.68
CA ARG A 284 12.54 7.15 -45.34
C ARG A 284 13.32 6.33 -44.31
N PRO A 285 14.63 6.07 -44.52
CA PRO A 285 15.42 5.30 -43.57
C PRO A 285 15.42 6.02 -42.21
N TYR A 286 15.50 5.25 -41.14
CA TYR A 286 15.75 5.74 -39.79
C TYR A 286 16.89 6.78 -39.83
N GLN A 287 16.60 8.02 -39.41
CA GLN A 287 17.51 9.17 -39.53
C GLN A 287 18.42 9.34 -38.30
N GLY A 288 18.76 8.26 -37.57
CA GLY A 288 19.73 8.32 -36.47
C GLY A 288 21.15 8.05 -36.97
N ARG A 289 22.18 8.65 -36.35
CA ARG A 289 23.58 8.34 -36.67
C ARG A 289 24.07 7.05 -36.00
N VAL A 290 23.28 6.42 -35.11
CA VAL A 290 23.57 5.09 -34.54
C VAL A 290 23.09 4.01 -35.50
N ALA A 291 24.01 3.15 -35.94
CA ALA A 291 23.71 2.05 -36.85
C ALA A 291 22.98 0.89 -36.14
N GLU A 292 22.20 0.11 -36.89
CA GLU A 292 21.55 -1.09 -36.38
C GLU A 292 22.59 -2.08 -35.83
N GLY A 293 22.41 -2.53 -34.59
CA GLY A 293 23.34 -3.44 -33.92
C GLY A 293 24.61 -2.80 -33.35
N ASP A 294 24.80 -1.48 -33.48
CA ASP A 294 25.91 -0.77 -32.83
C ASP A 294 25.68 -0.66 -31.32
N LEU A 295 26.51 -1.36 -30.55
CA LEU A 295 26.48 -1.37 -29.08
C LEU A 295 27.40 -0.31 -28.45
N THR A 296 28.19 0.40 -29.26
CA THR A 296 29.19 1.38 -28.79
C THR A 296 28.62 2.78 -28.65
N ARG A 297 27.50 3.05 -29.31
CA ARG A 297 26.80 4.34 -29.28
C ARG A 297 25.37 4.15 -28.78
N ARG A 298 24.81 5.21 -28.21
CA ARG A 298 23.47 5.19 -27.61
C ARG A 298 22.59 6.19 -28.34
N ALA A 299 21.54 5.72 -28.99
CA ALA A 299 20.60 6.59 -29.71
C ALA A 299 19.98 7.65 -28.78
N GLY A 300 19.73 7.29 -27.52
CA GLY A 300 19.25 8.22 -26.50
C GLY A 300 20.24 9.37 -26.24
N VAL A 301 21.54 9.09 -26.11
CA VAL A 301 22.57 10.12 -25.87
C VAL A 301 22.69 11.07 -27.06
N GLU A 302 22.69 10.54 -28.29
CA GLU A 302 22.74 11.37 -29.50
C GLU A 302 21.57 12.35 -29.58
N GLN A 303 20.36 11.89 -29.24
CA GLN A 303 19.17 12.74 -29.22
C GLN A 303 19.24 13.85 -28.15
N LEU A 304 19.94 13.61 -27.03
CA LEU A 304 20.15 14.62 -26.01
C LEU A 304 21.16 15.67 -26.48
N GLU A 305 22.26 15.25 -27.09
CA GLU A 305 23.27 16.15 -27.66
C GLU A 305 22.67 17.04 -28.77
N GLU A 306 21.80 16.48 -29.63
CA GLU A 306 21.07 17.24 -30.66
C GLU A 306 20.14 18.30 -30.07
N ARG A 307 19.61 18.06 -28.87
CA ARG A 307 18.78 18.99 -28.11
C ARG A 307 19.61 19.99 -27.29
N GLY A 308 20.93 19.96 -27.41
CA GLY A 308 21.84 20.88 -26.73
C GLY A 308 22.04 20.58 -25.25
N VAL A 309 21.98 19.30 -24.86
CA VAL A 309 22.45 18.83 -23.56
C VAL A 309 23.95 18.54 -23.66
N ASP A 310 24.74 19.13 -22.77
CA ASP A 310 26.12 18.68 -22.54
C ASP A 310 26.08 17.40 -21.70
N VAL A 311 26.05 16.25 -22.37
CA VAL A 311 25.91 14.94 -21.70
C VAL A 311 27.12 14.61 -20.83
N ILE A 312 28.30 15.12 -21.17
CA ILE A 312 29.50 14.91 -20.34
C ILE A 312 29.35 15.69 -19.03
N ALA A 313 29.06 16.99 -19.10
CA ALA A 313 28.86 17.80 -17.91
C ALA A 313 27.71 17.27 -17.04
N LEU A 314 26.57 16.90 -17.67
CA LEU A 314 25.43 16.31 -16.96
C LEU A 314 25.82 15.02 -16.25
N ARG A 315 26.55 14.12 -16.92
CA ARG A 315 27.01 12.88 -16.31
C ARG A 315 27.90 13.15 -15.10
N GLU A 316 28.88 14.05 -15.22
CA GLU A 316 29.77 14.38 -14.10
C GLU A 316 28.96 14.93 -12.92
N LYS A 317 28.01 15.83 -13.18
CA LYS A 317 27.14 16.38 -12.14
C LYS A 317 26.26 15.30 -11.47
N LEU A 318 25.75 14.35 -12.25
CA LEU A 318 24.98 13.21 -11.73
C LEU A 318 25.83 12.30 -10.85
N ILE A 319 27.11 12.08 -11.19
CA ILE A 319 28.05 11.30 -10.37
C ILE A 319 28.32 12.03 -9.05
N ASP A 320 28.52 13.36 -9.08
CA ASP A 320 28.72 14.17 -7.87
C ASP A 320 27.50 14.12 -6.94
N ALA A 321 26.30 14.26 -7.51
CA ALA A 321 25.06 14.18 -6.77
C ALA A 321 24.88 12.76 -6.18
N ALA A 322 25.07 11.71 -6.97
CA ALA A 322 24.97 10.33 -6.48
C ALA A 322 25.97 10.03 -5.35
N ALA A 323 27.19 10.59 -5.42
CA ALA A 323 28.17 10.50 -4.35
C ALA A 323 27.71 11.21 -3.08
N ALA A 324 27.11 12.39 -3.20
CA ALA A 324 26.53 13.11 -2.08
C ALA A 324 25.40 12.30 -1.41
N GLU A 325 24.43 11.80 -2.17
CA GLU A 325 23.34 10.95 -1.63
C GLU A 325 23.88 9.73 -0.87
N PHE A 326 24.83 9.01 -1.47
CA PHE A 326 25.37 7.80 -0.88
C PHE A 326 26.19 8.08 0.40
N THR A 327 26.95 9.17 0.41
CA THR A 327 27.76 9.54 1.58
C THR A 327 26.89 10.11 2.69
N THR A 328 25.86 10.91 2.39
CA THR A 328 24.86 11.38 3.35
C THR A 328 24.13 10.20 4.01
N TYR A 329 23.66 9.22 3.23
CA TYR A 329 23.10 7.96 3.76
C TYR A 329 24.02 7.32 4.81
N TYR A 330 25.33 7.25 4.53
CA TYR A 330 26.31 6.71 5.46
C TYR A 330 26.47 7.60 6.71
N TYR A 331 26.65 8.90 6.54
CA TYR A 331 26.85 9.83 7.66
C TYR A 331 25.61 9.91 8.56
N TYR A 332 24.41 9.94 7.99
CA TYR A 332 23.15 9.94 8.73
C TYR A 332 22.96 8.64 9.51
N THR A 333 23.48 7.52 8.99
CA THR A 333 23.56 6.26 9.74
C THR A 333 24.32 6.46 11.04
N VAL A 334 25.39 7.27 11.06
CA VAL A 334 26.12 7.59 12.30
C VAL A 334 25.34 8.60 13.13
N LEU A 335 25.00 9.76 12.57
CA LEU A 335 24.39 10.91 13.26
C LEU A 335 23.13 10.53 14.04
N ARG A 336 22.23 9.73 13.45
CA ARG A 336 20.97 9.34 14.10
C ARG A 336 21.15 8.57 15.41
N HIS A 337 22.24 7.82 15.57
CA HIS A 337 22.50 7.09 16.81
C HIS A 337 22.91 8.02 17.95
N PHE A 338 23.43 9.21 17.63
CA PHE A 338 23.76 10.25 18.60
C PHE A 338 22.55 11.13 18.97
N LEU A 339 21.39 10.91 18.33
CA LEU A 339 20.10 11.47 18.73
C LEU A 339 19.35 10.58 19.75
N ALA A 340 20.06 9.69 20.45
CA ALA A 340 19.47 8.82 21.47
C ALA A 340 18.75 9.63 22.56
N GLY A 341 17.53 9.23 22.90
CA GLY A 341 16.67 9.98 23.85
C GLY A 341 15.88 11.12 23.21
N LYS A 342 16.06 11.38 21.91
CA LYS A 342 15.23 12.25 21.06
C LYS A 342 14.63 11.41 19.93
N GLU A 343 13.82 10.40 20.29
CA GLU A 343 13.36 9.39 19.34
C GLU A 343 12.56 9.99 18.16
N ASP A 344 11.86 11.09 18.36
CA ASP A 344 11.16 11.80 17.26
C ASP A 344 12.16 12.34 16.22
N TYR A 345 13.27 12.93 16.65
CA TYR A 345 14.30 13.47 15.74
C TYR A 345 15.06 12.35 15.05
N LYS A 346 15.31 11.29 15.79
CA LYS A 346 15.95 10.08 15.28
C LYS A 346 15.09 9.37 14.24
N ALA A 347 13.76 9.36 14.40
CA ALA A 347 12.84 8.83 13.40
C ALA A 347 12.89 9.65 12.11
N ILE A 348 12.84 10.99 12.21
CA ILE A 348 12.92 11.87 11.04
C ILE A 348 14.28 11.75 10.32
N ALA A 349 15.38 11.69 11.07
CA ALA A 349 16.70 11.46 10.52
C ALA A 349 16.85 10.06 9.89
N GLU A 350 16.12 9.05 10.37
CA GLU A 350 16.07 7.72 9.78
C GLU A 350 15.30 7.70 8.46
N ASP A 351 14.21 8.46 8.36
CA ASP A 351 13.43 8.59 7.13
C ASP A 351 14.26 9.29 6.03
N ALA A 352 14.82 10.47 6.33
CA ALA A 352 15.69 11.19 5.39
C ALA A 352 16.85 10.30 4.90
N ARG A 353 17.52 9.61 5.82
CA ARG A 353 18.59 8.65 5.51
C ARG A 353 18.15 7.59 4.50
N LEU A 354 16.98 6.98 4.70
CA LEU A 354 16.50 5.91 3.84
C LEU A 354 16.02 6.43 2.47
N GLU A 355 15.57 7.69 2.42
CA GLU A 355 15.27 8.43 1.20
C GLU A 355 16.55 8.73 0.40
N ASP A 356 17.65 9.19 1.02
CA ASP A 356 18.96 9.40 0.35
C ASP A 356 19.48 8.13 -0.33
N ARG A 357 19.33 6.98 0.36
CA ARG A 357 19.67 5.68 -0.25
C ARG A 357 18.84 5.45 -1.50
N SER A 358 17.55 5.79 -1.45
CA SER A 358 16.63 5.65 -2.58
C SER A 358 16.97 6.62 -3.71
N HIS A 359 17.41 7.86 -3.40
CA HIS A 359 17.93 8.83 -4.38
C HIS A 359 19.13 8.27 -5.13
N PHE A 360 20.12 7.73 -4.40
CA PHE A 360 21.30 7.09 -4.97
C PHE A 360 20.93 5.94 -5.92
N GLU A 361 20.07 5.02 -5.47
CA GLU A 361 19.62 3.88 -6.28
C GLU A 361 18.76 4.30 -7.48
N LEU A 362 18.02 5.40 -7.37
CA LEU A 362 17.20 5.96 -8.44
C LEU A 362 18.06 6.51 -9.58
N ILE A 363 19.09 7.28 -9.25
CA ILE A 363 19.88 7.99 -10.26
C ILE A 363 21.00 7.15 -10.87
N THR A 364 21.52 6.16 -10.12
CA THR A 364 22.67 5.36 -10.56
C THR A 364 22.46 4.71 -11.94
N PRO A 365 21.34 4.01 -12.23
CA PRO A 365 21.09 3.46 -13.56
C PRO A 365 21.14 4.51 -14.67
N ARG A 366 20.69 5.75 -14.39
CA ARG A 366 20.68 6.83 -15.37
C ARG A 366 22.09 7.26 -15.79
N ILE A 367 23.06 7.25 -14.87
CA ILE A 367 24.47 7.51 -15.18
C ILE A 367 24.98 6.51 -16.23
N PHE A 368 24.70 5.22 -16.05
CA PHE A 368 25.09 4.18 -16.99
C PHE A 368 24.34 4.27 -18.33
N GLU A 369 23.06 4.65 -18.32
CA GLU A 369 22.27 4.91 -19.53
C GLU A 369 22.87 6.04 -20.38
N LEU A 370 23.45 7.06 -19.75
CA LEU A 370 24.17 8.16 -20.41
C LEU A 370 25.59 7.78 -20.85
N GLY A 371 25.98 6.50 -20.73
CA GLY A 371 27.30 6.00 -21.08
C GLY A 371 28.38 6.31 -20.04
N GLY A 372 27.97 6.60 -18.81
CA GLY A 372 28.87 6.79 -17.68
C GLY A 372 29.16 5.53 -16.88
N THR A 373 29.97 5.74 -15.85
CA THR A 373 30.26 4.79 -14.78
C THR A 373 30.41 5.57 -13.48
N ILE A 374 30.16 4.94 -12.35
CA ILE A 374 30.62 5.44 -11.05
C ILE A 374 32.09 5.02 -10.83
N PRO A 375 32.89 5.78 -10.07
CA PRO A 375 34.23 5.35 -9.67
C PRO A 375 34.20 3.98 -8.97
N PHE A 376 35.23 3.17 -9.22
CA PHE A 376 35.28 1.79 -8.72
C PHE A 376 35.88 1.68 -7.32
N ASP A 377 36.70 2.64 -6.89
CA ASP A 377 37.13 2.77 -5.50
C ASP A 377 36.14 3.67 -4.76
N ILE A 378 35.76 3.24 -3.56
CA ILE A 378 34.78 3.97 -2.76
C ILE A 378 35.29 5.35 -2.32
N ARG A 379 36.60 5.54 -2.14
CA ARG A 379 37.17 6.84 -1.76
C ARG A 379 37.09 7.80 -2.93
N ASP A 380 37.48 7.33 -4.11
CA ASP A 380 37.35 8.11 -5.35
C ASP A 380 35.89 8.48 -5.61
N PHE A 381 34.92 7.63 -5.24
CA PHE A 381 33.50 7.97 -5.33
C PHE A 381 33.06 8.95 -4.25
N ALA A 382 33.39 8.71 -2.97
CA ALA A 382 33.00 9.60 -1.88
C ALA A 382 33.57 11.02 -2.04
N ASP A 383 34.82 11.13 -2.51
CA ASP A 383 35.51 12.41 -2.76
C ASP A 383 34.86 13.23 -3.91
N ARG A 384 33.96 12.62 -4.69
CA ARG A 384 33.14 13.31 -5.69
C ARG A 384 31.96 14.07 -5.09
N ALA A 385 31.56 13.77 -3.85
CA ALA A 385 30.46 14.47 -3.22
C ALA A 385 30.76 15.97 -3.20
N GLY A 386 29.99 16.76 -3.97
CA GLY A 386 30.18 18.22 -4.05
C GLY A 386 29.81 18.96 -2.77
N CYS A 387 29.37 18.23 -1.75
CA CYS A 387 28.92 18.71 -0.45
C CYS A 387 29.95 18.44 0.63
N PRO A 388 30.07 19.31 1.65
CA PRO A 388 30.88 19.00 2.83
C PRO A 388 30.40 17.70 3.48
N ASP A 389 31.34 16.87 3.91
CA ASP A 389 31.05 15.66 4.67
C ASP A 389 30.22 15.98 5.92
N ALA A 390 29.13 15.25 6.11
CA ALA A 390 28.23 15.36 7.27
C ALA A 390 28.81 14.65 8.51
N TYR A 391 30.05 15.00 8.88
CA TYR A 391 30.71 14.42 10.04
C TYR A 391 29.94 14.68 11.34
N LEU A 392 30.05 13.73 12.28
CA LEU A 392 29.57 13.95 13.64
C LEU A 392 30.26 15.20 14.23
N PRO A 393 29.50 16.17 14.76
CA PRO A 393 30.08 17.35 15.40
C PRO A 393 31.04 16.99 16.54
N ASN A 394 31.94 17.91 16.86
CA ASN A 394 32.94 17.76 17.92
C ASN A 394 33.87 16.54 17.69
N THR A 395 34.11 16.17 16.44
CA THR A 395 35.09 15.16 16.04
C THR A 395 36.12 15.73 15.07
N ASN A 396 37.28 15.08 14.94
CA ASN A 396 38.27 15.44 13.93
C ASN A 396 37.95 14.72 12.61
N ASN A 397 37.08 15.32 11.79
CA ASN A 397 36.58 14.73 10.54
C ASN A 397 36.03 13.31 10.75
N GLY A 398 35.11 13.15 11.70
CA GLY A 398 34.51 11.87 12.05
C GLY A 398 35.36 10.97 12.96
N ARG A 399 36.62 11.33 13.22
CA ARG A 399 37.47 10.57 14.16
C ARG A 399 37.21 11.02 15.60
N MET A 400 36.66 10.11 16.40
CA MET A 400 36.58 10.28 17.84
C MET A 400 37.93 9.97 18.50
N THR A 401 38.41 10.89 19.32
CA THR A 401 39.48 10.61 20.28
C THR A 401 38.87 10.06 21.55
N TRP A 402 38.57 8.75 21.58
CA TRP A 402 38.32 8.07 22.85
C TRP A 402 39.66 7.99 23.58
N GLY A 403 39.96 9.00 24.39
CA GLY A 403 41.23 9.12 25.08
C GLY A 403 41.47 7.94 26.03
N ASN A 404 42.60 7.27 25.85
CA ASN A 404 43.23 6.49 26.91
C ASN A 404 43.96 7.39 27.93
N ASP A 405 43.97 8.71 27.72
CA ASP A 405 44.55 9.68 28.62
C ASP A 405 43.54 10.81 28.82
N GLY A 406 43.21 11.09 30.09
CA GLY A 406 42.06 11.88 30.53
C GLY A 406 42.07 13.37 30.23
N ASP A 407 42.68 13.81 29.14
CA ASP A 407 42.64 15.20 28.68
C ASP A 407 42.15 15.23 27.22
N ASP A 408 41.08 15.99 26.98
CA ASP A 408 40.39 16.24 25.69
C ASP A 408 39.26 15.28 25.27
N ALA A 409 38.39 14.92 26.22
CA ALA A 409 37.05 14.41 25.90
C ALA A 409 36.22 15.52 25.23
N THR A 410 36.22 15.59 23.91
CA THR A 410 35.27 16.39 23.13
C THR A 410 33.85 16.06 23.60
N SER A 411 33.10 17.07 24.04
CA SER A 411 31.73 16.87 24.51
C SER A 411 30.89 16.18 23.42
N PRO A 412 30.07 15.18 23.76
CA PRO A 412 29.24 14.49 22.77
C PRO A 412 28.37 15.52 22.04
N ALA A 413 28.31 15.39 20.71
CA ALA A 413 27.51 16.26 19.86
C ALA A 413 26.07 16.34 20.39
N ASN A 414 25.54 17.55 20.55
CA ASN A 414 24.17 17.76 20.97
C ASN A 414 23.19 17.74 19.77
N SER A 415 21.90 17.66 20.06
CA SER A 415 20.82 17.64 19.06
C SER A 415 20.88 18.83 18.10
N VAL A 416 21.16 20.04 18.59
CA VAL A 416 21.24 21.26 17.77
C VAL A 416 22.40 21.16 16.78
N GLU A 417 23.58 20.71 17.22
CA GLU A 417 24.74 20.54 16.34
C GLU A 417 24.48 19.50 15.27
N ILE A 418 23.89 18.36 15.65
CA ILE A 418 23.53 17.28 14.70
C ILE A 418 22.50 17.79 13.69
N LEU A 419 21.38 18.36 14.15
CA LEU A 419 20.33 18.90 13.28
C LEU A 419 20.85 20.00 12.34
N THR A 420 21.87 20.76 12.77
CA THR A 420 22.53 21.75 11.91
C THR A 420 23.31 21.09 10.79
N VAL A 421 24.06 20.01 11.08
CA VAL A 421 24.77 19.24 10.05
C VAL A 421 23.79 18.62 9.05
N LEU A 422 22.70 18.01 9.54
CA LEU A 422 21.66 17.44 8.68
C LEU A 422 21.07 18.52 7.75
N LEU A 423 20.66 19.66 8.31
CA LEU A 423 20.11 20.77 7.53
C LEU A 423 21.05 21.29 6.43
N GLU A 424 22.35 21.41 6.73
CA GLU A 424 23.31 21.92 5.75
C GLU A 424 23.61 20.89 4.65
N ALA A 425 23.52 19.59 4.94
CA ALA A 425 23.59 18.53 3.93
C ALA A 425 22.41 18.65 2.94
N GLU A 426 21.16 18.75 3.42
CA GLU A 426 19.99 18.84 2.52
C GLU A 426 20.00 20.10 1.70
N ARG A 427 20.42 21.22 2.28
CA ARG A 427 20.61 22.47 1.52
C ARG A 427 21.59 22.32 0.37
N CYS A 428 22.62 21.51 0.55
CA CYS A 428 23.57 21.23 -0.51
C CYS A 428 22.99 20.31 -1.58
N ALA A 429 22.25 19.28 -1.18
CA ALA A 429 21.54 18.39 -2.08
C ALA A 429 20.48 19.15 -2.91
N VAL A 430 19.62 19.95 -2.29
CA VAL A 430 18.65 20.84 -2.96
C VAL A 430 19.30 21.66 -4.06
N ARG A 431 20.42 22.34 -3.78
CA ARG A 431 21.14 23.13 -4.80
C ARG A 431 21.66 22.27 -5.94
N SER A 432 22.20 21.09 -5.62
CA SER A 432 22.79 20.18 -6.60
C SER A 432 21.73 19.61 -7.56
N TRP A 433 20.58 19.19 -7.03
CA TRP A 433 19.48 18.70 -7.84
C TRP A 433 18.80 19.79 -8.64
N TRP A 434 18.75 21.02 -8.12
CA TRP A 434 18.22 22.15 -8.88
C TRP A 434 19.05 22.45 -10.12
N GLU A 435 20.38 22.39 -10.00
CA GLU A 435 21.28 22.52 -11.14
C GLU A 435 21.05 21.41 -12.18
N ILE A 436 20.85 20.16 -11.75
CA ILE A 436 20.55 19.04 -12.67
C ILE A 436 19.20 19.26 -13.38
N CYS A 437 18.19 19.74 -12.67
CA CYS A 437 16.90 20.12 -13.26
C CYS A 437 17.10 21.22 -14.32
N ASP A 438 17.87 22.26 -14.04
CA ASP A 438 18.16 23.34 -14.98
C ASP A 438 18.92 22.84 -16.23
N MET A 439 19.88 21.94 -16.04
CA MET A 439 20.63 21.32 -17.14
C MET A 439 19.74 20.51 -18.09
N THR A 440 18.66 19.94 -17.58
CA THR A 440 17.83 18.94 -18.28
C THR A 440 16.46 19.47 -18.71
N PHE A 441 15.99 20.59 -18.15
CA PHE A 441 14.67 21.14 -18.41
C PHE A 441 14.40 21.36 -19.91
N GLY A 442 13.30 20.79 -20.39
CA GLY A 442 12.88 20.87 -21.80
C GLY A 442 13.77 20.11 -22.81
N LYS A 443 14.88 19.50 -22.37
CA LYS A 443 15.85 18.83 -23.25
C LYS A 443 15.92 17.32 -22.97
N ASP A 444 16.05 16.93 -21.70
CA ASP A 444 16.09 15.54 -21.23
C ASP A 444 14.93 15.28 -20.25
N PRO A 445 13.74 14.91 -20.74
CA PRO A 445 12.58 14.72 -19.87
C PRO A 445 12.76 13.59 -18.86
N ARG A 446 13.56 12.56 -19.17
CA ARG A 446 13.78 11.42 -18.27
C ARG A 446 14.65 11.82 -17.09
N THR A 447 15.81 12.44 -17.34
CA THR A 447 16.67 12.89 -16.24
C THR A 447 16.00 13.99 -15.43
N TYR A 448 15.30 14.91 -16.09
CA TYR A 448 14.54 15.96 -15.40
C TYR A 448 13.50 15.38 -14.45
N GLU A 449 12.70 14.39 -14.89
CA GLU A 449 11.71 13.74 -14.03
C GLU A 449 12.34 13.05 -12.82
N LEU A 450 13.46 12.34 -13.01
CA LEU A 450 14.18 11.68 -11.91
C LEU A 450 14.75 12.70 -10.91
N ALA A 451 15.40 13.75 -11.40
CA ALA A 451 15.97 14.82 -10.58
C ALA A 451 14.88 15.60 -9.82
N MET A 452 13.74 15.88 -10.46
CA MET A 452 12.60 16.55 -9.82
C MET A 452 12.00 15.73 -8.68
N ARG A 453 11.94 14.39 -8.83
CA ARG A 453 11.43 13.50 -7.78
C ARG A 453 12.32 13.56 -6.54
N ILE A 454 13.63 13.47 -6.73
CA ILE A 454 14.62 13.57 -5.65
C ILE A 454 14.54 14.97 -5.01
N LEU A 455 14.58 16.02 -5.82
CA LEU A 455 14.52 17.39 -5.33
C LEU A 455 13.28 17.67 -4.45
N ASN A 456 12.12 17.10 -4.78
CA ASN A 456 10.94 17.27 -3.95
C ASN A 456 11.15 16.71 -2.54
N GLU A 457 11.79 15.54 -2.42
CA GLU A 457 12.14 14.92 -1.12
C GLU A 457 13.18 15.78 -0.38
N GLU A 458 14.21 16.24 -1.06
CA GLU A 458 15.23 17.13 -0.49
C GLU A 458 14.67 18.44 0.08
N ILE A 459 13.70 19.05 -0.62
CA ILE A 459 13.00 20.25 -0.13
C ILE A 459 12.16 19.92 1.10
N GLU A 460 11.53 18.74 1.15
CA GLU A 460 10.81 18.27 2.32
C GLU A 460 11.77 18.06 3.51
N HIS A 461 12.91 17.40 3.30
CA HIS A 461 13.92 17.17 4.34
C HIS A 461 14.46 18.49 4.89
N GLU A 462 14.81 19.45 4.01
CA GLU A 462 15.23 20.80 4.44
C GLU A 462 14.16 21.41 5.36
N ALA A 463 12.89 21.35 4.95
CA ALA A 463 11.79 21.91 5.73
C ALA A 463 11.65 21.22 7.10
N TRP A 464 11.83 19.89 7.16
CA TRP A 464 11.78 19.12 8.41
C TRP A 464 12.89 19.57 9.36
N PHE A 465 14.13 19.64 8.89
CA PHE A 465 15.25 20.03 9.75
C PHE A 465 15.20 21.51 10.15
N ILE A 466 14.65 22.41 9.32
CA ILE A 466 14.35 23.79 9.72
C ILE A 466 13.38 23.81 10.89
N GLU A 467 12.28 23.06 10.82
CA GLU A 467 11.28 22.98 11.89
C GLU A 467 11.92 22.46 13.18
N LEU A 468 12.56 21.28 13.14
CA LEU A 468 13.19 20.66 14.30
C LEU A 468 14.26 21.55 14.92
N LEU A 469 15.15 22.10 14.10
CA LEU A 469 16.24 22.95 14.58
C LEU A 469 15.70 24.26 15.17
N SER A 470 14.68 24.87 14.56
CA SER A 470 14.08 26.10 15.09
C SER A 470 13.38 25.87 16.43
N MET A 471 12.73 24.72 16.60
CA MET A 471 12.10 24.36 17.86
C MET A 471 13.14 24.08 18.95
N GLU A 472 14.17 23.27 18.64
CA GLU A 472 15.18 22.86 19.62
C GLU A 472 16.14 24.00 20.00
N ARG A 473 16.58 24.82 19.03
CA ARG A 473 17.54 25.91 19.26
C ARG A 473 16.88 27.20 19.74
N ASP A 474 15.78 27.59 19.11
CA ASP A 474 15.18 28.92 19.28
C ASP A 474 13.87 28.88 20.09
N GLY A 475 13.30 27.70 20.34
CA GLY A 475 11.98 27.56 20.99
C GLY A 475 10.84 28.11 20.13
N VAL A 476 11.04 28.24 18.82
CA VAL A 476 10.08 28.82 17.88
C VAL A 476 9.58 27.73 16.95
N ALA A 477 8.27 27.54 16.89
CA ALA A 477 7.65 26.69 15.89
C ALA A 477 7.70 27.38 14.51
N ARG A 478 8.39 26.77 13.56
CA ARG A 478 8.32 27.13 12.14
C ARG A 478 7.57 26.02 11.41
N PRO A 479 6.35 26.28 10.90
CA PRO A 479 5.58 25.23 10.26
C PRO A 479 6.29 24.77 8.99
N SER A 480 6.49 23.46 8.88
CA SER A 480 6.89 22.81 7.63
C SER A 480 5.67 22.12 7.00
N GLY A 481 5.73 21.81 5.71
CA GLY A 481 4.70 21.01 5.02
C GLY A 481 4.73 19.53 5.39
N HIS A 482 5.28 19.17 6.56
CA HIS A 482 5.61 17.81 6.94
C HIS A 482 4.39 16.89 6.98
N PHE A 483 4.43 15.87 6.13
CA PHE A 483 3.61 14.68 6.26
C PHE A 483 4.52 13.57 6.81
N LYS A 484 4.28 13.15 8.05
CA LYS A 484 4.96 11.97 8.62
C LYS A 484 4.83 10.82 7.63
N ARG A 485 5.95 10.18 7.26
CA ARG A 485 5.92 8.98 6.42
C ARG A 485 5.09 7.89 7.09
N GLY A 486 4.29 7.16 6.31
CA GLY A 486 3.43 6.11 6.84
C GLY A 486 4.23 4.93 7.40
N GLU A 487 5.30 4.56 6.70
CA GLU A 487 6.28 3.56 7.09
C GLU A 487 7.69 4.16 7.07
N ILE A 488 8.59 3.62 7.91
CA ILE A 488 9.99 4.07 7.96
C ILE A 488 10.66 3.82 6.60
N GLY A 489 11.25 4.86 6.04
CA GLY A 489 11.92 4.80 4.73
C GLY A 489 10.98 4.71 3.53
N ASP A 490 9.72 5.12 3.69
CA ASP A 490 8.85 5.41 2.56
C ASP A 490 9.36 6.65 1.79
N ALA A 491 9.74 6.46 0.52
CA ALA A 491 10.24 7.51 -0.35
C ALA A 491 9.21 7.75 -1.48
N PRO A 492 8.17 8.58 -1.24
CA PRO A 492 6.98 8.67 -2.09
C PRO A 492 7.31 9.09 -3.52
N TRP A 493 8.38 9.86 -3.69
CA TRP A 493 8.84 10.33 -4.98
C TRP A 493 9.99 9.48 -5.48
N SER A 494 11.01 9.13 -4.71
CA SER A 494 12.22 8.52 -5.29
C SER A 494 12.29 7.00 -5.27
N ARG A 495 11.40 6.31 -4.53
CA ARG A 495 11.38 4.86 -4.51
C ARG A 495 11.19 4.35 -5.94
N ASN A 496 12.20 3.65 -6.45
CA ASN A 496 12.07 2.89 -7.67
C ASN A 496 11.03 1.79 -7.40
N LYS A 497 9.76 2.05 -7.77
CA LYS A 497 8.81 0.95 -7.98
C LYS A 497 9.52 0.00 -8.94
N PRO A 498 9.73 -1.28 -8.58
CA PRO A 498 10.40 -2.21 -9.47
C PRO A 498 9.71 -2.17 -10.84
N PHE A 499 10.50 -2.21 -11.93
CA PHE A 499 10.01 -2.32 -13.30
C PHE A 499 9.02 -3.51 -13.35
N GLY A 500 7.72 -3.22 -13.27
CA GLY A 500 6.72 -4.25 -12.94
C GLY A 500 5.53 -3.83 -12.06
N HIS A 501 5.36 -2.56 -11.72
CA HIS A 501 4.17 -2.07 -10.99
C HIS A 501 3.71 -0.68 -11.44
N PRO A 502 2.52 -0.53 -12.04
CA PRO A 502 1.60 0.54 -11.64
C PRO A 502 1.22 0.36 -10.17
#